data_AF-A0A2E1MVJ0-F1
#
_entry.id   AF-A0A2E1MVJ0-F1
#
_cell.length_a   1.000
_cell.length_b   1.000
_cell.length_c   1.000
_cell.angle_alpha   90.00
_cell.angle_beta   90.00
_cell.angle_gamma   90.00
#
_symmetry.space_group_name_H-M   'P 1'
#
loop_
_entity.id
_entity.type
_entity.pdbx_description
1 polymer ?
#
loop_
_entity_poly.entity_id
_entity_poly.type
_entity_poly.pdbx_seq_one_letter_code
_entity_poly.pdbx_strand_id
1 'polypeptide(L)'
;MFADPQFWVAVSFFLFIGAIFNPVRKILTSSLDNQINEIKNKIKEAEKIKNEAQNTLSELKKREEEVEKEIRELKFNSEKKILELKDLSSKKLSEQINKRKLQAEDKIDQLVREMNFSIKNFITSAAIDATIDLINKNLSQEKKSKLIGESIKELNNVLKN
;
A
#
# COMPACT_ATOMS: atom_id res chain seq x y z
N MET A 1 -74.08 -80.89 31.88
CA MET A 1 -73.47 -80.04 30.84
C MET A 1 -73.10 -78.62 31.31
N PHE A 2 -73.61 -78.10 32.44
CA PHE A 2 -73.19 -76.78 32.97
C PHE A 2 -72.21 -76.84 34.17
N ALA A 3 -71.82 -78.05 34.60
CA ALA A 3 -70.92 -78.29 35.74
C ALA A 3 -69.64 -79.05 35.34
N ASP A 4 -69.27 -79.02 34.05
CA ASP A 4 -68.03 -79.62 33.57
C ASP A 4 -66.91 -78.56 33.64
N PRO A 5 -65.87 -78.74 34.47
CA PRO A 5 -64.77 -77.79 34.62
C PRO A 5 -64.10 -77.43 33.30
N GLN A 6 -64.06 -78.37 32.34
CA GLN A 6 -63.42 -78.16 31.04
C GLN A 6 -64.17 -77.12 30.17
N PHE A 7 -65.50 -77.01 30.32
CA PHE A 7 -66.29 -76.00 29.62
C PHE A 7 -65.99 -74.59 30.14
N TRP A 8 -65.91 -74.42 31.46
CA TRP A 8 -65.56 -73.12 32.05
C TRP A 8 -64.12 -72.72 31.77
N VAL A 9 -63.17 -73.67 31.70
CA VAL A 9 -61.79 -73.41 31.26
C VAL A 9 -61.75 -72.91 29.80
N ALA A 10 -62.51 -73.53 28.90
CA ALA A 10 -62.61 -73.08 27.51
C ALA A 10 -63.22 -71.68 27.40
N VAL A 11 -64.30 -71.39 28.14
CA VAL A 11 -64.92 -70.06 28.19
C VAL A 11 -63.92 -69.02 28.71
N SER A 12 -63.20 -69.29 29.80
CA SER A 12 -62.17 -68.39 30.33
C SER A 12 -61.00 -68.19 29.37
N PHE A 13 -60.60 -69.21 28.60
CA PHE A 13 -59.56 -69.10 27.59
C PHE A 13 -59.94 -68.14 26.44
N PHE A 14 -61.15 -68.27 25.90
CA PHE A 14 -61.63 -67.34 24.87
C PHE A 14 -61.83 -65.92 25.40
N LEU A 15 -62.30 -65.77 26.63
CA LEU A 15 -62.46 -64.47 27.28
C LEU A 15 -61.09 -63.79 27.53
N PHE A 16 -60.08 -64.57 27.93
CA PHE A 16 -58.70 -64.12 28.09
C PHE A 16 -58.07 -63.71 26.76
N ILE A 17 -58.22 -64.52 25.70
CA ILE A 17 -57.75 -64.16 24.36
C ILE A 17 -58.42 -62.89 23.86
N GLY A 18 -59.75 -62.78 24.02
CA GLY A 18 -60.49 -61.58 23.64
C GLY A 18 -60.00 -60.33 24.37
N ALA A 19 -59.71 -60.45 25.67
CA ALA A 19 -59.20 -59.35 26.49
C ALA A 19 -57.77 -58.94 26.12
N ILE A 20 -56.89 -59.89 25.76
CA ILE A 20 -55.48 -59.65 25.43
C ILE A 20 -55.25 -59.25 23.96
N PHE A 21 -56.16 -59.60 23.06
CA PHE A 21 -55.98 -59.34 21.63
C PHE A 21 -55.79 -57.85 21.31
N ASN A 22 -56.58 -56.97 21.91
CA ASN A 22 -56.51 -55.53 21.67
C ASN A 22 -55.21 -54.88 22.19
N PRO A 23 -54.77 -55.09 23.45
CA PRO A 23 -53.53 -54.50 23.94
C PRO A 23 -52.28 -55.08 23.24
N VAL A 24 -52.23 -56.39 22.98
CA VAL A 24 -51.07 -57.00 22.29
C VAL A 24 -50.95 -56.50 20.86
N ARG A 25 -52.06 -56.45 20.12
CA ARG A 25 -52.05 -55.92 18.75
C ARG A 25 -51.58 -54.46 18.73
N LYS A 26 -52.09 -53.63 19.64
CA LYS A 26 -51.73 -52.20 19.73
C LYS A 26 -50.23 -51.99 20.04
N ILE A 27 -49.66 -52.79 20.94
CA ILE A 27 -48.23 -52.69 21.30
C ILE A 27 -47.35 -53.11 20.12
N LEU A 28 -47.69 -54.21 19.44
CA LEU A 28 -46.94 -54.71 18.29
C LEU A 28 -46.97 -53.73 17.11
N THR A 29 -48.14 -53.19 16.77
CA THR A 29 -48.25 -52.21 15.67
C THR A 29 -47.52 -50.91 16.02
N SER A 30 -47.68 -50.41 17.25
CA SER A 30 -47.01 -49.17 17.70
C SER A 30 -45.47 -49.29 17.67
N SER A 31 -44.92 -50.43 18.10
CA SER A 31 -43.47 -50.65 18.08
C SER A 31 -42.91 -50.70 16.65
N LEU A 32 -43.60 -51.39 15.74
CA LEU A 32 -43.22 -51.46 14.33
C LEU A 32 -43.36 -50.08 13.65
N ASP A 33 -44.46 -49.37 13.88
CA ASP A 33 -44.69 -48.03 13.35
C ASP A 33 -43.62 -47.05 13.83
N ASN A 34 -43.21 -47.13 15.10
CA ASN A 34 -42.12 -46.31 15.65
C ASN A 34 -40.79 -46.60 14.95
N GLN A 35 -40.44 -47.87 14.73
CA GLN A 35 -39.21 -48.24 14.01
C GLN A 35 -39.25 -47.76 12.55
N ILE A 36 -40.39 -47.92 11.87
CA ILE A 36 -40.58 -47.43 10.50
C ILE A 36 -40.40 -45.91 10.46
N ASN A 37 -41.00 -45.18 11.40
CA ASN A 37 -40.88 -43.73 11.47
C ASN A 37 -39.44 -43.29 11.77
N GLU A 38 -38.74 -43.98 12.68
CA GLU A 38 -37.34 -43.70 12.99
C GLU A 38 -36.44 -43.90 11.77
N ILE A 39 -36.59 -45.03 11.05
CA ILE A 39 -35.83 -45.30 9.83
C ILE A 39 -36.15 -44.26 8.75
N LYS A 40 -37.43 -43.91 8.57
CA LYS A 40 -37.85 -42.90 7.61
C LYS A 40 -37.25 -41.52 7.93
N ASN A 41 -37.19 -41.15 9.21
CA ASN A 41 -36.56 -39.90 9.63
C ASN A 41 -35.06 -39.91 9.40
N LYS A 42 -34.36 -41.01 9.75
CA LYS A 42 -32.93 -41.18 9.46
C LYS A 42 -32.61 -41.09 7.97
N ILE A 43 -33.42 -41.70 7.11
CA ILE A 43 -33.25 -41.61 5.65
C ILE A 43 -33.44 -40.17 5.17
N LYS A 44 -34.47 -39.47 5.65
CA LYS A 44 -34.71 -38.05 5.31
C LYS A 44 -33.57 -37.15 5.76
N GLU A 45 -33.03 -37.37 6.96
CA GLU A 45 -31.88 -36.63 7.47
C GLU A 45 -30.63 -36.90 6.64
N ALA A 46 -30.37 -38.17 6.30
CA ALA A 46 -29.24 -38.53 5.43
C ALA A 46 -29.36 -37.91 4.03
N GLU A 47 -30.56 -37.89 3.45
CA GLU A 47 -30.82 -37.25 2.16
C GLU A 47 -30.63 -35.73 2.25
N LYS A 48 -31.12 -35.10 3.34
CA LYS A 48 -30.90 -33.68 3.61
C LYS A 48 -29.42 -33.35 3.71
N ILE A 49 -28.65 -34.11 4.51
CA ILE A 49 -27.20 -33.92 4.66
C ILE A 49 -26.48 -34.08 3.33
N LYS A 50 -26.86 -35.08 2.52
CA LYS A 50 -26.29 -35.29 1.19
C LYS A 50 -26.56 -34.08 0.29
N ASN A 51 -27.78 -33.57 0.27
CA ASN A 51 -28.15 -32.41 -0.54
C ASN A 51 -27.40 -31.15 -0.08
N GLU A 52 -27.30 -30.92 1.24
CA GLU A 52 -26.51 -29.82 1.80
C GLU A 52 -25.04 -29.92 1.41
N ALA A 53 -24.43 -31.11 1.54
CA ALA A 53 -23.03 -31.34 1.14
C ALA A 53 -22.81 -31.11 -0.36
N GLN A 54 -23.76 -31.52 -1.21
CA GLN A 54 -23.69 -31.28 -2.65
C GLN A 54 -23.80 -29.78 -2.99
N ASN A 55 -24.69 -29.06 -2.31
CA ASN A 55 -24.82 -27.62 -2.47
C ASN A 55 -23.53 -26.90 -2.05
N THR A 56 -23.01 -27.21 -0.86
CA THR A 56 -21.75 -26.64 -0.37
C THR A 56 -20.58 -26.97 -1.31
N LEU A 57 -20.50 -28.19 -1.84
CA LEU A 57 -19.46 -28.55 -2.81
C LEU A 57 -19.58 -27.71 -4.09
N SER A 58 -20.79 -27.49 -4.59
CA SER A 58 -21.01 -26.64 -5.77
C SER A 58 -20.63 -25.19 -5.51
N GLU A 59 -20.98 -24.65 -4.33
CA GLU A 59 -20.60 -23.31 -3.91
C GLU A 59 -19.08 -23.16 -3.80
N LEU A 60 -18.40 -24.13 -3.20
CA LEU A 60 -16.94 -24.12 -3.07
C LEU A 60 -16.24 -24.17 -4.43
N LYS A 61 -16.70 -25.01 -5.37
CA LYS A 61 -16.16 -25.06 -6.73
C LYS A 61 -16.34 -23.73 -7.47
N LYS A 62 -17.54 -23.15 -7.40
CA LYS A 62 -17.80 -21.83 -7.98
C LYS A 62 -16.90 -20.77 -7.35
N ARG A 63 -16.73 -20.81 -6.03
CA ARG A 63 -15.85 -19.90 -5.31
C ARG A 63 -14.39 -20.05 -5.71
N GLU A 64 -13.93 -21.27 -5.94
CA GLU A 64 -12.58 -21.56 -6.42
C GLU A 64 -12.34 -20.94 -7.80
N GLU A 65 -13.27 -21.12 -8.74
CA GLU A 65 -13.21 -20.51 -10.08
C GLU A 65 -13.21 -18.96 -10.03
N GLU A 66 -14.06 -18.39 -9.16
CA GLU A 66 -14.11 -16.94 -8.94
C GLU A 66 -12.80 -16.39 -8.38
N VAL A 67 -12.23 -17.06 -7.37
CA VAL A 67 -10.95 -16.67 -6.74
C VAL A 67 -9.81 -16.80 -7.75
N GLU A 68 -9.78 -17.87 -8.55
CA GLU A 68 -8.76 -18.04 -9.57
C GLU A 68 -8.82 -16.92 -10.63
N LYS A 69 -10.04 -16.53 -11.04
CA LYS A 69 -10.25 -15.38 -11.92
C LYS A 69 -9.79 -14.08 -11.28
N GLU A 70 -10.16 -13.83 -10.02
CA GLU A 70 -9.75 -12.65 -9.27
C GLU A 70 -8.23 -12.55 -9.13
N ILE A 71 -7.54 -13.67 -8.86
CA ILE A 71 -6.08 -13.74 -8.79
C ILE A 71 -5.45 -13.39 -10.14
N ARG A 72 -5.99 -13.93 -11.25
CA ARG A 72 -5.51 -13.60 -12.61
C ARG A 72 -5.68 -12.12 -12.92
N GLU A 73 -6.84 -11.55 -12.63
CA GLU A 73 -7.12 -10.13 -12.83
C GLU A 73 -6.22 -9.25 -11.95
N LEU A 74 -6.02 -9.62 -10.69
CA LEU A 74 -5.13 -8.93 -9.77
C LEU A 74 -3.68 -8.95 -10.28
N LYS A 75 -3.20 -10.10 -10.77
CA LYS A 75 -1.85 -10.22 -11.30
C LYS A 75 -1.67 -9.34 -12.53
N PHE A 76 -2.59 -9.40 -13.49
CA PHE A 76 -2.57 -8.57 -14.69
C PHE A 76 -2.58 -7.07 -14.36
N ASN A 77 -3.48 -6.65 -13.48
CA ASN A 77 -3.59 -5.25 -13.07
C ASN A 77 -2.35 -4.77 -12.31
N SER A 78 -1.80 -5.62 -11.44
CA SER A 78 -0.56 -5.35 -10.71
C SER A 78 0.63 -5.17 -11.65
N GLU A 79 0.81 -6.09 -12.62
CA GLU A 79 1.88 -6.01 -13.61
C GLU A 79 1.79 -4.74 -14.45
N LYS A 80 0.59 -4.41 -14.96
CA LYS A 80 0.34 -3.16 -15.69
C LYS A 80 0.69 -1.94 -14.85
N LYS A 81 0.25 -1.91 -13.58
CA LYS A 81 0.50 -0.77 -12.69
C LYS A 81 1.96 -0.63 -12.31
N ILE A 82 2.70 -1.73 -12.16
CA ILE A 82 4.15 -1.72 -11.96
C ILE A 82 4.85 -1.09 -13.15
N LEU A 83 4.47 -1.45 -14.38
CA LEU A 83 5.06 -0.88 -15.59
C LEU A 83 4.77 0.63 -15.71
N GLU A 84 3.53 1.05 -15.47
CA GLU A 84 3.15 2.47 -15.47
C GLU A 84 3.93 3.26 -14.39
N LEU A 85 4.03 2.73 -13.17
CA LEU A 85 4.79 3.36 -12.09
C LEU A 85 6.29 3.44 -12.39
N LYS A 86 6.85 2.41 -13.02
CA LYS A 86 8.26 2.40 -13.45
C LYS A 86 8.52 3.48 -14.49
N ASP A 87 7.66 3.61 -15.50
CA ASP A 87 7.79 4.63 -16.54
C ASP A 87 7.67 6.04 -15.94
N LEU A 88 6.63 6.29 -15.15
CA LEU A 88 6.42 7.56 -14.47
C LEU A 88 7.56 7.92 -13.52
N SER A 89 8.10 6.95 -12.78
CA SER A 89 9.23 7.16 -11.88
C SER A 89 10.51 7.47 -12.65
N SER A 90 10.76 6.77 -13.77
CA SER A 90 11.91 7.01 -14.63
C SER A 90 11.86 8.40 -15.26
N LYS A 91 10.68 8.82 -15.73
CA LYS A 91 10.46 10.16 -16.27
C LYS A 91 10.70 11.24 -15.21
N LYS A 92 10.09 11.10 -14.02
CA LYS A 92 10.31 12.02 -12.89
C LYS A 92 11.77 12.09 -12.48
N LEU A 93 12.46 10.96 -12.43
CA LEU A 93 13.89 10.93 -12.10
C LEU A 93 14.72 11.67 -13.15
N SER A 94 14.44 11.45 -14.44
CA SER A 94 15.11 12.17 -15.53
C SER A 94 14.87 13.68 -15.44
N GLU A 95 13.63 14.11 -15.17
CA GLU A 95 13.29 15.52 -14.98
C GLU A 95 14.04 16.12 -13.78
N GLN A 96 14.13 15.40 -12.67
CA GLN A 96 14.88 15.83 -11.49
C GLN A 96 16.39 15.93 -11.76
N ILE A 97 16.97 14.98 -12.48
CA ILE A 97 18.38 15.01 -12.87
C ILE A 97 18.65 16.22 -13.76
N ASN A 98 17.81 16.45 -14.78
CA ASN A 98 17.94 17.61 -15.67
C ASN A 98 17.83 18.93 -14.89
N LYS A 99 16.87 19.03 -13.96
CA LYS A 99 16.73 20.20 -13.10
C LYS A 99 17.98 20.42 -12.23
N ARG A 100 18.52 19.37 -11.61
CA ARG A 100 19.74 19.45 -10.80
C ARG A 100 20.95 19.85 -11.63
N LYS A 101 21.05 19.35 -12.87
CA LYS A 101 22.10 19.74 -13.81
C LYS A 101 22.03 21.25 -14.09
N LEU A 102 20.87 21.76 -14.47
CA LEU A 102 20.69 23.20 -14.72
C LEU A 102 21.03 24.04 -13.49
N GLN A 103 20.58 23.63 -12.29
CA GLN A 103 20.91 24.32 -11.05
C GLN A 103 22.42 24.34 -10.76
N ALA A 104 23.13 23.25 -11.08
CA ALA A 104 24.57 23.18 -10.92
C ALA A 104 25.30 24.07 -11.94
N GLU A 105 24.84 24.09 -13.20
CA GLU A 105 25.35 24.98 -14.25
C GLU A 105 25.15 26.46 -13.85
N ASP A 106 23.95 26.84 -13.43
CA ASP A 106 23.65 28.20 -12.94
C ASP A 106 24.53 28.58 -11.74
N LYS A 107 24.81 27.61 -10.84
CA LYS A 107 25.67 27.84 -9.68
C LYS A 107 27.13 28.03 -10.08
N ILE A 108 27.63 27.25 -11.03
CA ILE A 108 28.98 27.41 -11.59
C ILE A 108 29.10 28.79 -12.21
N ASP A 109 28.13 29.21 -13.02
CA ASP A 109 28.13 30.53 -13.66
C ASP A 109 28.10 31.66 -12.63
N GLN A 110 27.33 31.51 -11.56
CA GLN A 110 27.35 32.46 -10.44
C GLN A 110 28.75 32.54 -9.80
N LEU A 111 29.36 31.40 -9.51
CA LEU A 111 30.70 31.34 -8.91
C LEU A 111 31.76 31.93 -9.83
N VAL A 112 31.69 31.69 -11.14
CA VAL A 112 32.61 32.26 -12.13
C VAL A 112 32.49 33.79 -12.16
N ARG A 113 31.27 34.34 -12.13
CA ARG A 113 31.07 35.79 -12.05
C ARG A 113 31.66 36.39 -10.78
N GLU A 114 31.42 35.75 -9.64
CA GLU A 114 31.96 36.17 -8.34
C GLU A 114 33.49 36.11 -8.31
N MET A 115 34.07 35.03 -8.85
CA MET A 115 35.51 34.83 -8.91
C MET A 115 36.18 35.86 -9.82
N ASN A 116 35.61 36.16 -10.98
CA ASN A 116 36.09 37.21 -11.88
C ASN A 116 36.10 38.59 -11.20
N PHE A 117 35.05 38.92 -10.44
CA PHE A 117 34.99 40.16 -9.68
C PHE A 117 36.08 40.19 -8.59
N SER A 118 36.24 39.11 -7.84
CA SER A 118 37.26 38.97 -6.79
C SER A 118 38.68 39.09 -7.34
N ILE A 119 38.99 38.42 -8.45
CA ILE A 119 40.28 38.51 -9.15
C ILE A 119 40.56 39.94 -9.60
N LYS A 120 39.57 40.61 -10.20
CA LYS A 120 39.72 42.01 -10.63
C LYS A 120 40.03 42.94 -9.45
N ASN A 121 39.35 42.76 -8.33
CA ASN A 121 39.62 43.53 -7.12
C ASN A 121 41.02 43.25 -6.58
N PHE A 122 41.42 41.98 -6.50
CA PHE A 122 42.77 41.60 -6.07
C PHE A 122 43.86 42.22 -6.96
N ILE A 123 43.71 42.15 -8.29
CA ILE A 123 44.65 42.77 -9.24
C ILE A 123 44.69 44.29 -9.04
N THR A 124 43.53 44.92 -8.84
CA THR A 124 43.45 46.38 -8.63
C THR A 124 44.17 46.79 -7.36
N SER A 125 43.94 46.09 -6.25
CA SER A 125 44.64 46.33 -4.98
C SER A 125 46.15 46.11 -5.12
N ALA A 126 46.58 45.01 -5.72
CA ALA A 126 48.00 44.73 -5.94
C ALA A 126 48.68 45.78 -6.83
N ALA A 127 47.98 46.28 -7.86
CA ALA A 127 48.49 47.34 -8.72
C ALA A 127 48.61 48.69 -7.98
N ILE A 128 47.63 49.02 -7.12
CA ILE A 128 47.68 50.20 -6.26
C ILE A 128 48.87 50.10 -5.30
N ASP A 129 49.03 48.98 -4.61
CA ASP A 129 50.12 48.75 -3.66
C ASP A 129 51.50 48.84 -4.35
N ALA A 130 51.65 48.19 -5.51
CA ALA A 130 52.88 48.28 -6.30
C ALA A 130 53.16 49.72 -6.79
N THR A 131 52.12 50.49 -7.13
CA THR A 131 52.25 51.89 -7.52
C THR A 131 52.68 52.76 -6.33
N ILE A 132 52.10 52.55 -5.15
CA ILE A 132 52.50 53.23 -3.91
C ILE A 132 53.98 52.95 -3.61
N ASP A 133 54.41 51.69 -3.70
CA ASP A 133 55.80 51.30 -3.51
C ASP A 133 56.75 51.94 -4.53
N LEU A 134 56.35 51.97 -5.81
CA LEU A 134 57.14 52.59 -6.87
C LEU A 134 57.26 54.10 -6.69
N ILE A 135 56.16 54.77 -6.31
CA ILE A 135 56.15 56.19 -5.98
C ILE A 135 57.10 56.44 -4.82
N ASN A 136 56.95 55.73 -3.70
CA ASN A 136 57.81 55.88 -2.52
C ASN A 136 59.30 55.71 -2.84
N LYS A 137 59.67 54.76 -3.71
CA LYS A 137 61.05 54.55 -4.17
C LYS A 137 61.58 55.67 -5.08
N ASN A 138 60.72 56.30 -5.90
CA ASN A 138 61.11 57.31 -6.90
C ASN A 138 60.84 58.76 -6.49
N LEU A 139 60.29 59.00 -5.29
CA LEU A 139 59.89 60.32 -4.81
C LEU A 139 61.08 61.07 -4.17
N SER A 140 61.85 61.78 -4.99
CA SER A 140 62.88 62.70 -4.51
C SER A 140 62.30 63.95 -3.83
N GLN A 141 63.08 64.60 -2.97
CA GLN A 141 62.69 65.84 -2.26
C GLN A 141 62.19 66.93 -3.23
N GLU A 142 62.82 67.03 -4.39
CA GLU A 142 62.48 68.01 -5.44
C GLU A 142 61.12 67.73 -6.09
N LYS A 143 60.82 66.44 -6.39
CA LYS A 143 59.50 66.04 -6.91
C LYS A 143 58.38 66.27 -5.90
N LYS A 144 58.64 66.07 -4.60
CA LYS A 144 57.67 66.37 -3.53
C LYS A 144 57.29 67.86 -3.50
N SER A 145 58.29 68.74 -3.52
CA SER A 145 58.06 70.19 -3.51
C SER A 145 57.31 70.67 -4.75
N LYS A 146 57.59 70.06 -5.92
CA LYS A 146 56.87 70.37 -7.17
C LYS A 146 55.40 69.93 -7.12
N LEU A 147 55.12 68.73 -6.61
CA LEU A 147 53.74 68.24 -6.39
C LEU A 147 52.96 69.15 -5.43
N ILE A 148 53.56 69.58 -4.32
CA ILE A 148 52.92 70.52 -3.38
C ILE A 148 52.59 71.85 -4.08
N GLY A 149 53.52 72.38 -4.88
CA GLY A 149 53.30 73.60 -5.66
C GLY A 149 52.17 73.45 -6.68
N GLU A 150 52.08 72.30 -7.36
CA GLU A 150 51.01 71.98 -8.31
C GLU A 150 49.66 71.84 -7.59
N SER A 151 49.58 71.12 -6.46
CA SER A 151 48.34 71.00 -5.67
C SER A 151 47.86 72.35 -5.13
N ILE A 152 48.76 73.23 -4.68
CA ILE A 152 48.40 74.61 -4.24
C ILE A 152 47.85 75.42 -5.41
N LYS A 153 48.40 75.25 -6.61
CA LYS A 153 47.95 75.95 -7.82
C LYS A 153 46.59 75.45 -8.28
N GLU A 154 46.35 74.14 -8.22
CA GLU A 154 45.05 73.53 -8.51
C GLU A 154 43.98 73.94 -7.51
N LEU A 155 44.30 73.97 -6.21
CA LEU A 155 43.41 74.45 -5.16
C LEU A 155 43.03 75.93 -5.35
N ASN A 156 43.99 76.78 -5.71
CA ASN A 156 43.73 78.18 -6.06
C ASN A 156 42.86 78.34 -7.31
N ASN A 157 42.94 77.42 -8.27
CA ASN A 157 42.07 77.45 -9.45
C ASN A 157 40.63 77.03 -9.13
N VAL A 158 40.44 76.04 -8.26
CA VAL A 158 39.09 75.65 -7.78
C VAL A 158 38.46 76.75 -6.93
N LEU A 159 39.25 77.50 -6.15
CA LEU A 159 38.79 78.63 -5.32
C LEU A 159 38.60 79.95 -6.09
N LYS A 160 39.09 80.04 -7.33
CA LYS A 160 38.95 81.23 -8.20
C LYS A 160 37.73 81.17 -9.12
N ASN A 161 37.07 80.02 -9.21
CA ASN A 161 35.72 79.86 -9.77
C ASN A 161 34.69 79.84 -8.63
#